data_AF-A0A353NYJ4-F1
#
_entry.id   AF-A0A353NYJ4-F1
#
_cell.length_a   1.000
_cell.length_b   1.000
_cell.length_c   1.000
_cell.angle_alpha   90.00
_cell.angle_beta   90.00
_cell.angle_gamma   90.00
#
_symmetry.space_group_name_H-M   'P 1'
#
loop_
_entity.id
_entity.type
_entity.pdbx_description
1 polymer ?
#
loop_
_entity_poly.entity_id
_entity_poly.type
_entity_poly.pdbx_seq_one_letter_code
_entity_poly.pdbx_strand_id
1 'polypeptide(L)'
;MKLKISYLAVLLFISSISLAYGPHLIPQGQPVVDGVVGSAEWDGVVWQTADKAYNGSAPTDILYAKWAATWSPATNLIYVAVVTFDSERILNSWTGADQQDYVAICVDAGDSNAIGQLGVNDKMQQWNIGANGSGGAWVVLGNGTAIPAGEIAAYAVSVSGASVSYEVAVKPYTSYVPGGSQTIKTLAIDNLVGLDVVVCSRNSAGVFAMLANDQNVDKFDNAGKLIDHKLSLNGECVELEAGDLDQDCHVNFADFAILAESWLVDTTTIPNTPTIGTPVFTGQWGGGWFFKWPRSYSGVAGSSVSTTFKGTSIRIWGNTYSNGGDGEIFIDGISQGVRSFLGYNNEQISYDFDGLTDTDHVIQLKVATPANGNVLFLAFLPTNPGTWEITGSWGSSGENPYTKIFIWTNGAGNTWSSTFTGTEVTFVASSWPDSGIAGISIDGGAEEMVDLYQPGTPNGSKFEWTKTGLSAGSHSIVIRCTGTNSGTGSTGNAISVVEIIPSN
;
A
#
# COMPACT_ATOMS: atom_id res chain seq x y z
N MET A 1 -3.60 -27.80 -0.70
CA MET A 1 -5.04 -27.60 -0.99
C MET A 1 -5.13 -26.33 -1.83
N LYS A 2 -5.43 -26.42 -3.14
CA LYS A 2 -5.46 -25.24 -4.03
C LYS A 2 -6.68 -24.40 -3.68
N LEU A 3 -6.48 -23.28 -2.99
CA LEU A 3 -7.55 -22.31 -2.76
C LEU A 3 -7.85 -21.63 -4.11
N LYS A 4 -8.87 -22.13 -4.81
CA LYS A 4 -9.53 -21.38 -5.88
C LYS A 4 -10.33 -20.27 -5.20
N ILE A 5 -9.71 -19.14 -4.92
CA ILE A 5 -10.46 -17.90 -4.74
C ILE A 5 -10.94 -17.53 -6.14
N SER A 6 -12.23 -17.73 -6.41
CA SER A 6 -12.83 -17.29 -7.66
C SER A 6 -12.74 -15.78 -7.73
N TYR A 7 -12.31 -15.25 -8.89
CA TYR A 7 -12.33 -13.81 -9.23
C TYR A 7 -13.64 -13.12 -8.82
N LEU A 8 -14.74 -13.87 -8.79
CA LEU A 8 -16.07 -13.41 -8.39
C LEU A 8 -16.17 -12.99 -6.90
N ALA A 9 -15.40 -13.61 -6.00
CA ALA A 9 -15.42 -13.29 -4.57
C ALA A 9 -14.68 -11.97 -4.24
N VAL A 10 -13.65 -11.63 -5.03
CA VAL A 10 -12.89 -10.37 -4.90
C VAL A 10 -13.71 -9.19 -5.43
N LEU A 11 -14.41 -9.37 -6.56
CA LEU A 11 -15.35 -8.37 -7.09
C LEU A 11 -16.53 -8.07 -6.13
N LEU A 12 -17.01 -9.07 -5.41
CA LEU A 12 -18.11 -8.91 -4.45
C LEU A 12 -17.70 -8.11 -3.19
N PHE A 13 -16.45 -8.22 -2.73
CA PHE A 13 -15.98 -7.50 -1.54
C PHE A 13 -15.78 -6.00 -1.80
N ILE A 14 -15.26 -5.64 -2.99
CA ILE A 14 -15.07 -4.24 -3.40
C ILE A 14 -16.43 -3.54 -3.63
N SER A 15 -17.45 -4.28 -4.07
CA SER A 15 -18.78 -3.73 -4.33
C SER A 15 -19.60 -3.33 -3.08
N SER A 16 -19.11 -3.64 -1.87
CA SER A 16 -19.89 -3.50 -0.62
C SER A 16 -19.41 -2.40 0.34
N ILE A 17 -18.39 -1.63 -0.02
CA ILE A 17 -18.02 -0.42 0.74
C ILE A 17 -18.86 0.75 0.20
N SER A 18 -20.06 0.88 0.76
CA SER A 18 -20.84 2.11 0.68
C SER A 18 -20.33 3.05 1.77
N LEU A 19 -19.32 3.87 1.46
CA LEU A 19 -18.97 5.03 2.28
C LEU A 19 -19.65 6.28 1.70
N ALA A 20 -20.15 7.11 2.60
CA ALA A 20 -20.93 8.30 2.26
C ALA A 20 -20.09 9.24 1.40
N TYR A 21 -20.53 9.49 0.17
CA TYR A 21 -19.85 10.34 -0.80
C TYR A 21 -19.75 11.78 -0.29
N GLY A 22 -18.53 12.24 -0.03
CA GLY A 22 -18.19 13.66 -0.15
C GLY A 22 -18.33 14.11 -1.62
N PRO A 23 -18.28 15.42 -1.92
CA PRO A 23 -18.35 15.89 -3.29
C PRO A 23 -17.18 15.33 -4.11
N HIS A 24 -17.47 14.84 -5.32
CA HIS A 24 -16.46 14.37 -6.26
C HIS A 24 -15.51 15.53 -6.61
N LEU A 25 -14.20 15.28 -6.70
CA LEU A 25 -13.24 16.34 -7.02
C LEU A 25 -13.02 16.47 -8.52
N ILE A 26 -12.88 17.71 -8.97
CA ILE A 26 -12.32 18.07 -10.26
C ILE A 26 -10.97 18.77 -9.99
N PRO A 27 -9.83 18.09 -10.22
CA PRO A 27 -8.51 18.64 -9.92
C PRO A 27 -8.07 19.69 -10.94
N GLN A 28 -6.99 20.42 -10.61
CA GLN A 28 -6.38 21.36 -11.54
C GLN A 28 -5.60 20.67 -12.66
N GLY A 29 -5.79 21.14 -13.89
CA GLY A 29 -5.12 20.62 -15.08
C GLY A 29 -5.52 21.40 -16.32
N GLN A 30 -4.67 21.33 -17.35
CA GLN A 30 -4.85 22.10 -18.59
C GLN A 30 -4.44 21.25 -19.80
N PRO A 31 -5.25 20.23 -20.15
CA PRO A 31 -4.98 19.34 -21.28
C PRO A 31 -5.06 20.09 -22.61
N VAL A 32 -4.47 19.49 -23.65
CA VAL A 32 -4.58 20.03 -25.00
C VAL A 32 -5.83 19.43 -25.62
N VAL A 33 -6.78 20.27 -26.05
CA VAL A 33 -7.99 19.78 -26.72
C VAL A 33 -7.67 19.40 -28.17
N ASP A 34 -7.29 18.15 -28.39
CA ASP A 34 -7.00 17.59 -29.71
C ASP A 34 -7.85 16.34 -30.04
N GLY A 35 -8.63 15.88 -29.07
CA GLY A 35 -9.56 14.77 -29.19
C GLY A 35 -8.90 13.43 -28.91
N VAL A 36 -7.61 13.39 -28.60
CA VAL A 36 -6.85 12.20 -28.22
C VAL A 36 -6.67 12.22 -26.71
N VAL A 37 -7.40 11.37 -26.00
CA VAL A 37 -7.26 11.28 -24.54
C VAL A 37 -5.99 10.48 -24.20
N GLY A 38 -4.88 11.19 -23.99
CA GLY A 38 -3.61 10.60 -23.53
C GLY A 38 -3.58 10.37 -22.02
N SER A 39 -2.81 9.38 -21.56
CA SER A 39 -2.70 9.08 -20.12
C SER A 39 -1.93 10.15 -19.33
N ALA A 40 -1.08 10.96 -19.98
CA ALA A 40 -0.21 11.92 -19.29
C ALA A 40 -0.86 13.28 -19.01
N GLU A 41 -1.80 13.72 -19.86
CA GLU A 41 -2.46 15.03 -19.68
C GLU A 41 -3.71 14.96 -18.79
N TRP A 42 -4.26 13.75 -18.67
CA TRP A 42 -5.37 13.38 -17.78
C TRP A 42 -4.86 12.54 -16.60
N ASP A 43 -3.60 12.75 -16.21
CA ASP A 43 -3.01 12.08 -15.05
C ASP A 43 -3.54 12.70 -13.74
N GLY A 44 -3.81 11.88 -12.73
CA GLY A 44 -4.38 12.32 -11.45
C GLY A 44 -5.84 12.82 -11.50
N VAL A 45 -6.59 12.53 -12.57
CA VAL A 45 -8.03 12.82 -12.66
C VAL A 45 -8.86 11.58 -12.34
N VAL A 46 -9.98 11.76 -11.64
CA VAL A 46 -10.93 10.67 -11.36
C VAL A 46 -11.77 10.39 -12.60
N TRP A 47 -11.66 9.19 -13.15
CA TRP A 47 -12.52 8.72 -14.24
C TRP A 47 -13.83 8.11 -13.71
N GLN A 48 -14.95 8.65 -14.18
CA GLN A 48 -16.30 8.15 -13.92
C GLN A 48 -16.73 7.20 -15.03
N THR A 49 -17.20 6.01 -14.68
CA THR A 49 -17.83 5.11 -15.66
C THR A 49 -19.22 5.59 -16.02
N ALA A 50 -19.57 5.57 -17.31
CA ALA A 50 -20.93 5.77 -17.79
C ALA A 50 -21.52 4.41 -18.16
N ASP A 51 -22.04 3.67 -17.18
CA ASP A 51 -22.48 2.28 -17.31
C ASP A 51 -23.95 2.06 -16.94
N LYS A 52 -24.65 3.11 -16.51
CA LYS A 52 -26.07 3.05 -16.15
C LYS A 52 -26.92 3.49 -17.33
N ALA A 53 -27.98 2.73 -17.62
CA ALA A 53 -29.01 3.15 -18.58
C ALA A 53 -29.64 4.46 -18.09
N TYR A 54 -29.42 5.54 -18.83
CA TYR A 54 -29.89 6.87 -18.45
C TYR A 54 -31.41 6.95 -18.48
N ASN A 55 -32.04 6.46 -19.55
CA ASN A 55 -33.50 6.36 -19.66
C ASN A 55 -33.89 5.05 -20.36
N GLY A 56 -34.56 4.16 -19.62
CA GLY A 56 -35.03 2.89 -20.14
C GLY A 56 -33.93 1.85 -20.29
N SER A 57 -33.66 1.42 -21.53
CA SER A 57 -32.67 0.36 -21.81
C SER A 57 -31.31 0.95 -22.17
N ALA A 58 -30.24 0.23 -21.82
CA ALA A 58 -28.88 0.57 -22.23
C ALA A 58 -28.67 0.30 -23.73
N PRO A 59 -27.77 1.05 -24.40
CA PRO A 59 -27.26 0.68 -25.72
C PRO A 59 -26.55 -0.68 -25.62
N THR A 60 -26.71 -1.48 -26.68
CA THR A 60 -26.19 -2.86 -26.74
C THR A 60 -24.81 -2.97 -27.39
N ASP A 61 -24.39 -1.90 -28.04
CA ASP A 61 -23.24 -1.72 -28.92
C ASP A 61 -22.11 -0.92 -28.27
N ILE A 62 -22.42 -0.10 -27.25
CA ILE A 62 -21.43 0.47 -26.33
C ILE A 62 -20.97 -0.61 -25.34
N LEU A 63 -19.74 -1.09 -25.52
CA LEU A 63 -19.09 -2.02 -24.60
C LEU A 63 -18.57 -1.33 -23.35
N TYR A 64 -18.16 -0.06 -23.50
CA TYR A 64 -17.52 0.71 -22.44
C TYR A 64 -17.65 2.20 -22.68
N ALA A 65 -17.92 2.96 -21.63
CA ALA A 65 -17.85 4.41 -21.65
C ALA A 65 -17.36 4.95 -20.30
N LYS A 66 -16.51 5.98 -20.34
CA LYS A 66 -16.07 6.73 -19.16
C LYS A 66 -15.86 8.20 -19.50
N TRP A 67 -15.88 9.04 -18.49
CA TRP A 67 -15.59 10.46 -18.60
C TRP A 67 -14.80 10.96 -17.39
N ALA A 68 -14.06 12.06 -17.57
CA ALA A 68 -13.35 12.74 -16.50
C ALA A 68 -13.39 14.24 -16.75
N ALA A 69 -13.10 15.02 -15.71
CA ALA A 69 -12.99 16.47 -15.81
C ALA A 69 -11.80 17.00 -15.03
N THR A 70 -11.26 18.12 -15.51
CA THR A 70 -10.22 18.91 -14.84
C THR A 70 -10.50 20.39 -15.08
N TRP A 71 -9.88 21.29 -14.32
CA TRP A 71 -10.08 22.73 -14.51
C TRP A 71 -8.77 23.52 -14.47
N SER A 72 -8.72 24.69 -15.11
CA SER A 72 -7.53 25.55 -15.04
C SER A 72 -7.91 26.95 -14.57
N PRO A 73 -7.30 27.47 -13.48
CA PRO A 73 -7.45 28.87 -13.11
C PRO A 73 -6.79 29.82 -14.13
N ALA A 74 -5.80 29.34 -14.89
CA ALA A 74 -5.08 30.15 -15.86
C ALA A 74 -5.92 30.44 -17.12
N THR A 75 -6.68 29.45 -17.60
CA THR A 75 -7.62 29.64 -18.72
C THR A 75 -9.03 29.96 -18.27
N ASN A 76 -9.35 29.73 -16.99
CA ASN A 76 -10.70 29.78 -16.43
C ASN A 76 -11.70 28.89 -17.20
N LEU A 77 -11.29 27.64 -17.46
CA LEU A 77 -12.06 26.66 -18.23
C LEU A 77 -12.19 25.36 -17.45
N ILE A 78 -13.28 24.64 -17.73
CA ILE A 78 -13.50 23.25 -17.31
C ILE A 78 -13.26 22.39 -18.54
N TYR A 79 -12.35 21.43 -18.44
CA TYR A 79 -12.03 20.47 -19.47
C TYR A 79 -12.73 19.17 -19.15
N VAL A 80 -13.36 18.56 -20.15
CA VAL A 80 -14.04 17.27 -20.03
C VAL A 80 -13.52 16.35 -21.11
N ALA A 81 -13.11 15.14 -20.71
CA ALA A 81 -12.80 14.06 -21.63
C ALA A 81 -13.85 12.96 -21.52
N VAL A 82 -14.20 12.38 -22.66
CA VAL A 82 -15.09 11.21 -22.73
C VAL A 82 -14.44 10.19 -23.65
N VAL A 83 -14.40 8.93 -23.23
CA VAL A 83 -13.92 7.81 -24.04
C VAL A 83 -15.01 6.76 -24.10
N THR A 84 -15.40 6.39 -25.33
CA THR A 84 -16.36 5.33 -25.59
C THR A 84 -15.73 4.24 -26.46
N PHE A 85 -16.18 3.01 -26.25
CA PHE A 85 -15.95 1.89 -27.14
C PHE A 85 -17.30 1.44 -27.68
N ASP A 86 -17.62 1.91 -28.88
CA ASP A 86 -18.86 1.66 -29.58
C ASP A 86 -18.59 0.80 -30.82
N SER A 87 -19.05 -0.45 -30.75
CA SER A 87 -18.91 -1.41 -31.83
C SER A 87 -19.73 -1.05 -33.07
N GLU A 88 -20.76 -0.22 -32.92
CA GLU A 88 -21.67 0.17 -33.98
C GLU A 88 -22.01 1.67 -33.87
N ARG A 89 -21.21 2.48 -34.56
CA ARG A 89 -21.35 3.95 -34.52
C ARG A 89 -21.95 4.55 -35.79
N ILE A 90 -22.95 5.41 -35.62
CA ILE A 90 -23.57 6.27 -36.61
C ILE A 90 -23.04 7.70 -36.42
N LEU A 91 -22.01 8.05 -37.19
CA LEU A 91 -21.34 9.36 -37.13
C LEU A 91 -21.84 10.28 -38.25
N ASN A 92 -22.83 11.12 -37.94
CA ASN A 92 -23.40 12.09 -38.87
C ASN A 92 -23.26 13.52 -38.32
N SER A 93 -23.43 14.53 -39.17
CA SER A 93 -23.75 15.88 -38.68
C SER A 93 -25.04 15.86 -37.84
N TRP A 94 -25.19 16.85 -36.95
CA TRP A 94 -26.41 16.96 -36.15
C TRP A 94 -27.66 17.05 -37.03
N THR A 95 -28.55 16.08 -36.90
CA THR A 95 -29.86 16.06 -37.58
C THR A 95 -31.03 15.85 -36.63
N GLY A 96 -30.75 15.51 -35.37
CA GLY A 96 -31.71 15.34 -34.29
C GLY A 96 -31.06 14.61 -33.12
N ALA A 97 -31.65 14.69 -31.93
CA ALA A 97 -31.09 14.09 -30.71
C ALA A 97 -31.05 12.55 -30.73
N ASP A 98 -31.77 11.90 -31.64
CA ASP A 98 -31.84 10.43 -31.72
C ASP A 98 -31.25 9.88 -33.03
N GLN A 99 -30.57 10.69 -33.85
CA GLN A 99 -30.19 10.32 -35.23
C GLN A 99 -28.72 9.90 -35.41
N GLN A 100 -27.88 10.10 -34.40
CA GLN A 100 -26.44 9.82 -34.44
C GLN A 100 -25.89 9.57 -33.03
N ASP A 101 -24.66 9.07 -32.93
CA ASP A 101 -23.95 9.00 -31.65
C ASP A 101 -23.31 10.34 -31.32
N TYR A 102 -23.32 10.68 -30.03
CA TYR A 102 -22.72 11.90 -29.51
C TYR A 102 -22.59 11.82 -27.99
N VAL A 103 -21.89 12.79 -27.41
CA VAL A 103 -21.84 12.99 -25.96
C VAL A 103 -22.54 14.29 -25.62
N ALA A 104 -23.36 14.27 -24.58
CA ALA A 104 -23.98 15.46 -24.00
C ALA A 104 -23.28 15.80 -22.69
N ILE A 105 -22.70 16.99 -22.60
CA ILE A 105 -22.03 17.50 -21.41
C ILE A 105 -22.92 18.59 -20.81
N CYS A 106 -23.48 18.32 -19.64
CA CYS A 106 -24.32 19.24 -18.90
C CYS A 106 -23.51 19.94 -17.80
N VAL A 107 -23.51 21.27 -17.80
CA VAL A 107 -22.74 22.09 -16.85
C VAL A 107 -23.64 23.14 -16.21
N ASP A 108 -23.67 23.17 -14.87
CA ASP A 108 -24.14 24.29 -14.05
C ASP A 108 -22.94 24.83 -13.26
N ALA A 109 -22.18 25.71 -13.90
CA ALA A 109 -21.01 26.31 -13.28
C ALA A 109 -21.37 27.17 -12.07
N GLY A 110 -22.61 27.68 -12.02
CA GLY A 110 -23.11 28.51 -10.93
C GLY A 110 -23.50 27.73 -9.68
N ASP A 111 -23.60 26.40 -9.76
CA ASP A 111 -24.25 25.57 -8.72
C ASP A 111 -25.61 26.18 -8.33
N SER A 112 -26.38 26.53 -9.36
CA SER A 112 -27.65 27.22 -9.20
C SER A 112 -28.80 26.28 -8.87
N ASN A 113 -28.64 24.98 -9.18
CA ASN A 113 -29.69 23.96 -9.09
C ASN A 113 -30.96 24.37 -9.86
N ALA A 114 -30.80 25.17 -10.92
CA ALA A 114 -31.90 25.72 -11.70
C ALA A 114 -32.66 24.63 -12.48
N ILE A 115 -33.98 24.83 -12.61
CA ILE A 115 -34.86 24.02 -13.45
C ILE A 115 -35.24 24.85 -14.69
N GLY A 116 -35.08 24.30 -15.89
CA GLY A 116 -35.47 24.96 -17.13
C GLY A 116 -35.19 24.12 -18.39
N GLN A 117 -36.20 24.00 -19.27
CA GLN A 117 -36.11 23.31 -20.56
C GLN A 117 -35.22 24.03 -21.58
N LEU A 118 -34.42 23.24 -22.30
CA LEU A 118 -34.00 23.39 -23.70
C LEU A 118 -33.71 24.83 -24.19
N GLY A 119 -32.41 25.17 -24.22
CA GLY A 119 -31.81 26.01 -25.27
C GLY A 119 -31.65 27.51 -25.01
N VAL A 120 -32.22 28.09 -23.94
CA VAL A 120 -32.09 29.55 -23.71
C VAL A 120 -32.14 30.03 -22.25
N ASN A 121 -31.98 29.16 -21.25
CA ASN A 121 -32.00 29.58 -19.84
C ASN A 121 -30.59 29.66 -19.22
N ASP A 122 -30.10 30.90 -19.18
CA ASP A 122 -29.12 31.54 -18.27
C ASP A 122 -28.13 30.58 -17.56
N LYS A 123 -28.58 29.73 -16.62
CA LYS A 123 -27.72 29.20 -15.55
C LYS A 123 -27.05 27.84 -15.80
N MET A 124 -27.51 27.06 -16.78
CA MET A 124 -26.91 25.76 -17.13
C MET A 124 -26.82 25.57 -18.65
N GLN A 125 -25.88 24.76 -19.12
CA GLN A 125 -25.69 24.50 -20.55
C GLN A 125 -25.56 23.00 -20.82
N GLN A 126 -26.20 22.52 -21.89
CA GLN A 126 -25.99 21.19 -22.45
C GLN A 126 -25.27 21.33 -23.78
N TRP A 127 -24.01 20.90 -23.82
CA TRP A 127 -23.19 20.86 -25.02
C TRP A 127 -23.25 19.46 -25.61
N ASN A 128 -23.75 19.32 -26.84
CA ASN A 128 -23.77 18.06 -27.56
C ASN A 128 -22.63 18.04 -28.58
N ILE A 129 -21.71 17.08 -28.46
CA ILE A 129 -20.51 16.97 -29.29
C ILE A 129 -20.53 15.62 -30.01
N GLY A 130 -20.28 15.63 -31.32
CA GLY A 130 -20.21 14.42 -32.12
C GLY A 130 -19.23 14.53 -33.29
N ALA A 131 -19.03 13.42 -33.99
CA ALA A 131 -18.23 13.37 -35.21
C ALA A 131 -19.13 13.38 -36.46
N ASN A 132 -18.68 14.02 -37.53
CA ASN A 132 -19.42 14.13 -38.79
C ASN A 132 -19.16 12.98 -39.79
N GLY A 133 -18.52 11.89 -39.35
CA GLY A 133 -18.19 10.72 -40.18
C GLY A 133 -17.08 10.93 -41.22
N SER A 134 -16.71 12.17 -41.53
CA SER A 134 -15.67 12.55 -42.50
C SER A 134 -14.34 12.97 -41.87
N GLY A 135 -14.18 12.76 -40.56
CA GLY A 135 -12.98 13.12 -39.79
C GLY A 135 -13.02 14.52 -39.15
N GLY A 136 -14.20 15.15 -39.05
CA GLY A 136 -14.39 16.40 -38.31
C GLY A 136 -15.36 16.24 -37.12
N ALA A 137 -15.27 17.17 -36.18
CA ALA A 137 -16.15 17.27 -35.03
C ALA A 137 -17.21 18.36 -35.24
N TRP A 138 -18.33 18.26 -34.52
CA TRP A 138 -19.32 19.31 -34.40
C TRP A 138 -19.76 19.46 -32.94
N VAL A 139 -20.28 20.64 -32.61
CA VAL A 139 -20.92 20.91 -31.34
C VAL A 139 -22.18 21.74 -31.55
N VAL A 140 -23.23 21.41 -30.81
CA VAL A 140 -24.48 22.17 -30.75
C VAL A 140 -24.94 22.34 -29.31
N LEU A 141 -25.73 23.37 -29.05
CA LEU A 141 -26.32 23.61 -27.74
C LEU A 141 -27.73 23.01 -27.68
N GLY A 142 -28.02 22.25 -26.62
CA GLY A 142 -29.33 21.65 -26.39
C GLY A 142 -29.83 20.88 -27.62
N ASN A 143 -31.07 21.14 -28.04
CA ASN A 143 -31.66 20.47 -29.20
C ASN A 143 -31.25 21.07 -30.56
N GLY A 144 -29.94 21.25 -30.78
CA GLY A 144 -29.40 21.62 -32.10
C GLY A 144 -29.17 23.09 -32.36
N THR A 145 -29.17 23.96 -31.34
CA THR A 145 -28.88 25.38 -31.52
C THR A 145 -27.42 25.56 -31.93
N ALA A 146 -27.20 26.25 -33.06
CA ALA A 146 -25.86 26.56 -33.53
C ALA A 146 -25.12 27.48 -32.55
N ILE A 147 -23.83 27.24 -32.37
CA ILE A 147 -22.99 27.97 -31.41
C ILE A 147 -22.13 28.98 -32.19
N PRO A 148 -22.22 30.28 -31.87
CA PRO A 148 -21.31 31.29 -32.40
C PRO A 148 -19.84 30.98 -32.08
N ALA A 149 -18.95 31.41 -32.98
CA ALA A 149 -17.52 31.15 -32.85
C ALA A 149 -16.95 31.70 -31.54
N GLY A 150 -16.24 30.84 -30.80
CA GLY A 150 -15.58 31.18 -29.54
C GLY A 150 -16.48 31.15 -28.30
N GLU A 151 -17.77 30.84 -28.40
CA GLU A 151 -18.64 30.67 -27.22
C GLU A 151 -18.39 29.34 -26.48
N ILE A 152 -17.95 28.32 -27.21
CA ILE A 152 -17.20 27.19 -26.64
C ILE A 152 -15.72 27.42 -26.86
N ALA A 153 -14.86 27.11 -25.87
CA ALA A 153 -13.45 27.46 -25.97
C ALA A 153 -12.70 26.56 -26.95
N ALA A 154 -12.90 25.25 -26.84
CA ALA A 154 -12.37 24.26 -27.78
C ALA A 154 -13.17 22.96 -27.66
N TYR A 155 -13.19 22.18 -28.74
CA TYR A 155 -13.70 20.82 -28.74
C TYR A 155 -13.02 20.03 -29.87
N ALA A 156 -12.78 18.75 -29.63
CA ALA A 156 -12.21 17.85 -30.61
C ALA A 156 -12.71 16.42 -30.38
N VAL A 157 -12.76 15.64 -31.46
CA VAL A 157 -13.21 14.24 -31.44
C VAL A 157 -12.27 13.42 -32.30
N SER A 158 -11.74 12.33 -31.75
CA SER A 158 -10.97 11.33 -32.48
C SER A 158 -11.72 10.02 -32.57
N VAL A 159 -11.60 9.36 -33.72
CA VAL A 159 -12.23 8.06 -33.99
C VAL A 159 -11.15 7.09 -34.43
N SER A 160 -10.98 5.99 -33.69
CA SER A 160 -10.01 4.94 -33.98
C SER A 160 -10.63 3.57 -33.78
N GLY A 161 -10.96 2.88 -34.87
CA GLY A 161 -11.73 1.63 -34.80
C GLY A 161 -13.07 1.87 -34.12
N ALA A 162 -13.41 1.05 -33.12
CA ALA A 162 -14.62 1.21 -32.29
C ALA A 162 -14.46 2.27 -31.18
N SER A 163 -13.25 2.80 -30.96
CA SER A 163 -13.05 3.83 -29.94
C SER A 163 -13.38 5.20 -30.49
N VAL A 164 -14.16 5.97 -29.72
CA VAL A 164 -14.40 7.39 -29.95
C VAL A 164 -14.01 8.14 -28.70
N SER A 165 -13.16 9.16 -28.85
CA SER A 165 -12.73 10.02 -27.76
C SER A 165 -13.10 11.46 -28.04
N TYR A 166 -13.53 12.16 -26.99
CA TYR A 166 -14.00 13.53 -27.02
C TYR A 166 -13.20 14.31 -25.99
N GLU A 167 -12.75 15.49 -26.38
CA GLU A 167 -12.20 16.47 -25.45
C GLU A 167 -12.87 17.81 -25.67
N VAL A 168 -13.28 18.45 -24.60
CA VAL A 168 -14.07 19.67 -24.64
C VAL A 168 -13.60 20.62 -23.56
N ALA A 169 -13.31 21.87 -23.94
CA ALA A 169 -13.05 22.96 -23.01
C ALA A 169 -14.27 23.89 -22.96
N VAL A 170 -14.94 23.88 -21.81
CA VAL A 170 -16.17 24.61 -21.55
C VAL A 170 -15.88 25.86 -20.72
N LYS A 171 -16.51 26.97 -21.10
CA LYS A 171 -16.50 28.19 -20.29
C LYS A 171 -17.53 28.06 -19.16
N PRO A 172 -17.19 28.47 -17.92
CA PRO A 172 -18.04 28.29 -16.76
C PRO A 172 -19.14 29.37 -16.69
N TYR A 173 -20.13 29.29 -17.58
CA TYR A 173 -21.19 30.28 -17.64
C TYR A 173 -22.18 30.13 -16.48
N THR A 174 -22.49 31.25 -15.82
CA THR A 174 -23.61 31.37 -14.87
C THR A 174 -24.84 32.03 -15.49
N SER A 175 -24.64 32.67 -16.63
CA SER A 175 -25.65 33.21 -17.53
C SER A 175 -25.19 33.00 -18.97
N TYR A 176 -25.99 32.39 -19.82
CA TYR A 176 -25.64 32.15 -21.22
C TYR A 176 -26.85 32.28 -22.16
N VAL A 177 -26.73 33.20 -23.12
CA VAL A 177 -27.61 33.33 -24.28
C VAL A 177 -26.76 33.26 -25.55
N PRO A 178 -27.01 32.30 -26.47
CA PRO A 178 -26.23 32.17 -27.70
C PRO A 178 -26.24 33.45 -28.54
N GLY A 179 -25.07 33.99 -28.86
CA GLY A 179 -24.92 35.25 -29.59
C GLY A 179 -25.42 36.49 -28.84
N GLY A 180 -25.76 36.35 -27.56
CA GLY A 180 -26.36 37.36 -26.70
C GLY A 180 -25.53 37.65 -25.44
N SER A 181 -26.24 37.94 -24.34
CA SER A 181 -25.61 38.25 -23.06
C SER A 181 -25.06 36.99 -22.38
N GLN A 182 -23.87 37.10 -21.79
CA GLN A 182 -23.18 36.00 -21.13
C GLN A 182 -22.49 36.49 -19.86
N THR A 183 -22.53 35.68 -18.80
CA THR A 183 -21.80 35.89 -17.55
C THR A 183 -20.97 34.65 -17.26
N ILE A 184 -19.67 34.84 -16.98
CA ILE A 184 -18.71 33.77 -16.73
C ILE A 184 -18.31 33.82 -15.25
N LYS A 185 -18.36 32.69 -14.56
CA LYS A 185 -17.84 32.52 -13.21
C LYS A 185 -16.31 32.51 -13.23
N THR A 186 -15.69 33.22 -12.32
CA THR A 186 -14.27 33.01 -12.01
C THR A 186 -14.17 31.76 -11.16
N LEU A 187 -13.54 30.71 -11.70
CA LEU A 187 -13.33 29.45 -11.00
C LEU A 187 -12.27 29.61 -9.90
N ALA A 188 -12.52 29.00 -8.76
CA ALA A 188 -11.58 28.90 -7.66
C ALA A 188 -11.70 27.55 -6.97
N ILE A 189 -10.68 27.20 -6.19
CA ILE A 189 -10.70 26.05 -5.29
C ILE A 189 -11.95 26.11 -4.39
N ASP A 190 -12.49 24.94 -4.07
CA ASP A 190 -13.71 24.72 -3.31
C ASP A 190 -15.00 25.24 -3.95
N ASN A 191 -14.94 25.77 -5.18
CA ASN A 191 -16.16 26.05 -5.93
C ASN A 191 -16.87 24.74 -6.24
N LEU A 192 -18.18 24.70 -5.99
CA LEU A 192 -19.04 23.65 -6.51
C LEU A 192 -19.45 23.98 -7.94
N VAL A 193 -19.51 22.93 -8.76
CA VAL A 193 -19.98 22.92 -10.14
C VAL A 193 -20.82 21.67 -10.35
N GLY A 194 -22.06 21.84 -10.80
CA GLY A 194 -22.86 20.73 -11.29
C GLY A 194 -22.34 20.28 -12.65
N LEU A 195 -21.93 19.03 -12.79
CA LEU A 195 -21.40 18.48 -14.04
C LEU A 195 -21.80 17.03 -14.21
N ASP A 196 -22.31 16.71 -15.41
CA ASP A 196 -22.51 15.33 -15.82
C ASP A 196 -22.36 15.14 -17.33
N VAL A 197 -22.09 13.89 -17.70
CA VAL A 197 -21.97 13.45 -19.09
C VAL A 197 -22.98 12.35 -19.36
N VAL A 198 -23.70 12.47 -20.48
CA VAL A 198 -24.56 11.44 -21.04
C VAL A 198 -23.98 11.00 -22.38
N VAL A 199 -23.74 9.71 -22.54
CA VAL A 199 -23.29 9.10 -23.79
C VAL A 199 -24.50 8.60 -24.55
N CYS A 200 -24.71 9.12 -25.75
CA CYS A 200 -25.86 8.82 -26.59
C CYS A 200 -25.42 7.95 -27.76
N SER A 201 -26.12 6.83 -27.98
CA SER A 201 -25.83 5.92 -29.09
C SER A 201 -27.09 5.54 -29.86
N ARG A 202 -26.92 5.39 -31.18
CA ARG A 202 -27.90 4.89 -32.12
C ARG A 202 -27.28 3.76 -32.94
N ASN A 203 -27.86 2.56 -32.87
CA ASN A 203 -27.43 1.45 -33.71
C ASN A 203 -28.06 1.49 -35.13
N SER A 204 -27.59 0.63 -36.05
CA SER A 204 -28.14 0.53 -37.42
C SER A 204 -29.57 0.00 -37.48
N ALA A 205 -30.05 -0.66 -36.42
CA ALA A 205 -31.46 -1.03 -36.28
C ALA A 205 -32.37 0.18 -35.96
N GLY A 206 -31.77 1.36 -35.72
CA GLY A 206 -32.46 2.62 -35.45
C GLY A 206 -32.93 2.77 -34.00
N VAL A 207 -32.43 1.93 -33.09
CA VAL A 207 -32.70 2.02 -31.66
C VAL A 207 -31.74 3.04 -31.06
N PHE A 208 -32.29 3.99 -30.32
CA PHE A 208 -31.53 5.00 -29.59
C PHE A 208 -31.56 4.69 -28.10
N ALA A 209 -30.40 4.78 -27.45
CA ALA A 209 -30.25 4.54 -26.03
C ALA A 209 -29.10 5.39 -25.47
N MET A 210 -29.09 5.55 -24.14
CA MET A 210 -28.17 6.47 -23.47
C MET A 210 -27.57 5.83 -22.22
N LEU A 211 -26.30 6.16 -21.95
CA LEU A 211 -25.58 5.80 -20.73
C LEU A 211 -25.16 7.04 -19.95
N ALA A 212 -25.17 6.93 -18.64
CA ALA A 212 -24.61 7.91 -17.71
C ALA A 212 -23.94 7.19 -16.52
N ASN A 213 -23.29 7.95 -15.67
CA ASN A 213 -22.72 7.50 -14.39
C ASN A 213 -23.79 7.15 -13.34
N ASP A 214 -24.99 7.69 -13.47
CA ASP A 214 -26.12 7.43 -12.58
C ASP A 214 -27.44 7.29 -13.36
N GLN A 215 -28.55 7.13 -12.64
CA GLN A 215 -29.90 7.02 -13.21
C GLN A 215 -30.74 8.29 -13.04
N ASN A 216 -30.10 9.44 -12.79
CA ASN A 216 -30.80 10.72 -12.70
C ASN A 216 -31.17 11.16 -14.12
N VAL A 217 -32.42 10.91 -14.51
CA VAL A 217 -32.98 11.42 -15.77
C VAL A 217 -33.13 12.95 -15.74
N ASP A 218 -33.38 13.53 -16.91
CA ASP A 218 -33.72 14.95 -17.10
C ASP A 218 -32.58 15.95 -16.80
N LYS A 219 -31.32 15.47 -16.74
CA LYS A 219 -30.10 16.32 -16.68
C LYS A 219 -29.99 17.42 -17.75
N PHE A 220 -30.77 17.33 -18.83
CA PHE A 220 -30.83 18.35 -19.87
C PHE A 220 -31.75 19.54 -19.50
N ASP A 221 -32.60 19.40 -18.49
CA ASP A 221 -33.57 20.43 -18.07
C ASP A 221 -33.54 20.76 -16.56
N ASN A 222 -32.76 20.02 -15.77
CA ASN A 222 -32.71 20.19 -14.33
C ASN A 222 -31.27 20.09 -13.81
N ALA A 223 -30.68 21.25 -13.48
CA ALA A 223 -29.33 21.30 -12.93
C ALA A 223 -29.21 20.64 -11.56
N GLY A 224 -30.29 20.58 -10.78
CA GLY A 224 -30.32 19.84 -9.51
C GLY A 224 -30.35 18.32 -9.66
N LYS A 225 -30.24 17.82 -10.90
CA LYS A 225 -29.99 16.40 -11.22
C LYS A 225 -28.55 16.14 -11.63
N LEU A 226 -27.73 17.19 -11.75
CA LEU A 226 -26.30 17.05 -11.97
C LEU A 226 -25.63 16.67 -10.65
N ILE A 227 -24.57 15.89 -10.72
CA ILE A 227 -23.69 15.68 -9.56
C ILE A 227 -22.88 16.95 -9.33
N ASP A 228 -22.82 17.40 -8.08
CA ASP A 228 -21.96 18.51 -7.67
C ASP A 228 -20.53 18.03 -7.46
N HIS A 229 -19.62 18.71 -8.15
CA HIS A 229 -18.19 18.48 -8.04
C HIS A 229 -17.50 19.68 -7.42
N LYS A 230 -16.55 19.42 -6.51
CA LYS A 230 -15.74 20.45 -5.89
C LYS A 230 -14.43 20.62 -6.65
N LEU A 231 -14.11 21.85 -7.05
CA LEU A 231 -12.83 22.15 -7.69
C LEU A 231 -11.69 22.07 -6.68
N SER A 232 -10.64 21.31 -6.98
CA SER A 232 -9.51 21.05 -6.07
C SER A 232 -8.17 21.36 -6.72
N LEU A 233 -7.10 21.38 -5.91
CA LEU A 233 -5.73 21.38 -6.42
C LEU A 233 -5.44 20.02 -7.07
N ASN A 234 -4.45 20.00 -7.97
CA ASN A 234 -3.92 18.73 -8.46
C ASN A 234 -3.29 17.95 -7.30
N GLY A 235 -3.66 16.67 -7.14
CA GLY A 235 -3.20 15.80 -6.05
C GLY A 235 -3.87 16.01 -4.68
N GLU A 236 -4.97 16.78 -4.61
CA GLU A 236 -5.74 16.94 -3.38
C GLU A 236 -6.81 15.82 -3.27
N CYS A 237 -6.81 15.06 -2.17
CA CYS A 237 -7.79 13.99 -1.91
C CYS A 237 -8.93 14.47 -0.99
N VAL A 238 -10.16 13.95 -1.17
CA VAL A 238 -11.29 14.26 -0.25
C VAL A 238 -11.12 13.56 1.09
N GLU A 239 -10.68 12.30 1.06
CA GLU A 239 -10.23 11.49 2.19
C GLU A 239 -9.28 10.41 1.61
N LEU A 240 -8.17 10.10 2.28
CA LEU A 240 -7.33 8.96 1.90
C LEU A 240 -8.14 7.69 2.20
N GLU A 241 -8.67 7.03 1.17
CA GLU A 241 -9.34 5.75 1.36
C GLU A 241 -8.33 4.74 1.87
N ALA A 242 -8.71 3.89 2.83
CA ALA A 242 -7.78 2.93 3.45
C ALA A 242 -7.15 1.91 2.47
N GLY A 243 -7.58 1.91 1.20
CA GLY A 243 -7.04 1.10 0.11
C GLY A 243 -6.18 1.83 -0.91
N ASP A 244 -5.99 3.16 -0.76
CA ASP A 244 -5.11 3.99 -1.60
C ASP A 244 -3.67 3.90 -1.04
N LEU A 245 -2.91 2.95 -1.56
CA LEU A 245 -1.59 2.57 -1.08
C LEU A 245 -0.46 3.37 -1.74
N ASP A 246 -0.62 3.84 -2.99
CA ASP A 246 0.34 4.79 -3.59
C ASP A 246 0.05 6.25 -3.25
N GLN A 247 -1.07 6.54 -2.58
CA GLN A 247 -1.50 7.88 -2.21
C GLN A 247 -1.76 8.74 -3.45
N ASP A 248 -2.26 8.13 -4.53
CA ASP A 248 -2.67 8.81 -5.76
C ASP A 248 -4.11 9.33 -5.71
N CYS A 249 -4.77 9.23 -4.54
CA CYS A 249 -6.16 9.55 -4.29
C CYS A 249 -7.16 8.57 -4.95
N HIS A 250 -6.71 7.39 -5.39
CA HIS A 250 -7.55 6.36 -5.99
C HIS A 250 -7.28 4.99 -5.35
N VAL A 251 -8.28 4.10 -5.45
CA VAL A 251 -8.10 2.66 -5.14
C VAL A 251 -8.22 1.91 -6.46
N ASN A 252 -7.08 1.61 -7.08
CA ASN A 252 -6.96 1.14 -8.44
C ASN A 252 -5.95 -0.03 -8.58
N PHE A 253 -5.57 -0.36 -9.82
CA PHE A 253 -4.66 -1.48 -10.07
C PHE A 253 -3.22 -1.21 -9.64
N ALA A 254 -2.81 0.05 -9.51
CA ALA A 254 -1.53 0.46 -8.96
C ALA A 254 -1.50 0.20 -7.44
N ASP A 255 -2.58 0.49 -6.72
CA ASP A 255 -2.77 0.07 -5.33
C ASP A 255 -2.81 -1.45 -5.20
N PHE A 256 -3.52 -2.13 -6.11
CA PHE A 256 -3.47 -3.59 -6.16
C PHE A 256 -2.08 -4.09 -6.50
N ALA A 257 -1.27 -3.38 -7.28
CA ALA A 257 0.11 -3.77 -7.57
C ALA A 257 0.98 -3.60 -6.32
N ILE A 258 0.77 -2.57 -5.50
CA ILE A 258 1.45 -2.40 -4.21
C ILE A 258 0.99 -3.45 -3.19
N LEU A 259 -0.31 -3.73 -3.16
CA LEU A 259 -0.87 -4.83 -2.38
C LEU A 259 -0.35 -6.18 -2.90
N ALA A 260 -0.22 -6.36 -4.20
CA ALA A 260 0.27 -7.59 -4.81
C ALA A 260 1.79 -7.69 -4.69
N GLU A 261 2.55 -6.62 -4.61
CA GLU A 261 3.97 -6.65 -4.25
C GLU A 261 4.15 -7.07 -2.78
N SER A 262 3.15 -6.79 -1.92
CA SER A 262 3.09 -7.28 -0.54
C SER A 262 2.41 -8.66 -0.37
N TRP A 263 1.60 -9.14 -1.34
CA TRP A 263 0.82 -10.40 -1.26
C TRP A 263 1.19 -11.49 -2.27
N LEU A 264 1.77 -11.14 -3.44
CA LEU A 264 2.45 -12.06 -4.36
C LEU A 264 3.89 -12.28 -3.89
N VAL A 265 4.05 -12.47 -2.59
CA VAL A 265 5.17 -13.25 -2.14
C VAL A 265 4.90 -14.65 -2.65
N ASP A 266 5.73 -15.10 -3.58
CA ASP A 266 5.77 -16.51 -3.93
C ASP A 266 5.97 -17.30 -2.62
N THR A 267 4.91 -17.90 -2.11
CA THR A 267 4.93 -18.71 -0.89
C THR A 267 5.79 -19.97 -1.05
N THR A 268 6.36 -20.21 -2.24
CA THR A 268 7.39 -21.22 -2.49
C THR A 268 8.82 -20.66 -2.44
N THR A 269 9.01 -19.34 -2.27
CA THR A 269 10.32 -18.68 -2.12
C THR A 269 10.43 -17.73 -0.93
N ILE A 270 9.44 -17.68 -0.02
CA ILE A 270 9.70 -17.09 1.30
C ILE A 270 10.78 -17.97 1.93
N PRO A 271 11.99 -17.46 2.23
CA PRO A 271 12.94 -18.24 2.99
C PRO A 271 12.26 -18.60 4.30
N ASN A 272 11.90 -19.87 4.43
CA ASN A 272 11.37 -20.38 5.68
C ASN A 272 12.34 -19.95 6.76
N THR A 273 11.86 -19.29 7.81
CA THR A 273 12.68 -19.11 9.00
C THR A 273 13.26 -20.47 9.36
N PRO A 274 14.60 -20.60 9.39
CA PRO A 274 15.25 -21.88 9.50
C PRO A 274 14.61 -22.73 10.59
N THR A 275 14.01 -23.87 10.22
CA THR A 275 13.53 -24.80 11.25
C THR A 275 14.75 -25.50 11.81
N ILE A 276 15.23 -25.06 12.97
CA ILE A 276 16.47 -25.53 13.57
C ILE A 276 16.17 -26.70 14.50
N GLY A 277 16.84 -27.83 14.27
CA GLY A 277 16.76 -29.01 15.12
C GLY A 277 17.44 -28.83 16.47
N THR A 278 17.25 -29.81 17.37
CA THR A 278 17.94 -29.82 18.66
C THR A 278 19.46 -30.00 18.46
N PRO A 279 20.31 -29.15 19.08
CA PRO A 279 21.76 -29.31 19.02
C PRO A 279 22.21 -30.67 19.58
N VAL A 280 23.07 -31.36 18.82
CA VAL A 280 23.69 -32.64 19.20
C VAL A 280 25.17 -32.41 19.46
N PHE A 281 25.62 -32.74 20.66
CA PHE A 281 27.01 -32.60 21.10
C PHE A 281 27.76 -33.93 20.98
N THR A 282 28.96 -33.89 20.40
CA THR A 282 29.90 -35.02 20.31
C THR A 282 31.24 -34.63 20.91
N GLY A 283 31.92 -35.57 21.56
CA GLY A 283 33.16 -35.32 22.27
C GLY A 283 32.93 -34.80 23.69
N GLN A 284 33.86 -34.02 24.23
CA GLN A 284 33.80 -33.53 25.60
C GLN A 284 33.36 -32.08 25.65
N TRP A 285 32.23 -31.82 26.32
CA TRP A 285 31.67 -30.48 26.51
C TRP A 285 31.41 -30.23 27.99
N GLY A 286 31.81 -29.04 28.46
CA GLY A 286 31.44 -28.50 29.75
C GLY A 286 30.22 -27.58 29.64
N GLY A 287 29.45 -27.50 30.72
CA GLY A 287 28.38 -26.52 30.88
C GLY A 287 28.83 -25.32 31.70
N GLY A 288 28.25 -24.16 31.43
CA GLY A 288 28.46 -22.96 32.23
C GLY A 288 27.34 -21.96 32.03
N TRP A 289 27.55 -20.76 32.58
CA TRP A 289 26.59 -19.67 32.48
C TRP A 289 27.26 -18.44 31.86
N PHE A 290 26.60 -17.84 30.87
CA PHE A 290 26.91 -16.51 30.36
C PHE A 290 25.73 -15.60 30.70
N PHE A 291 25.93 -14.58 31.54
CA PHE A 291 24.83 -13.69 31.97
C PHE A 291 23.61 -14.46 32.54
N LYS A 292 23.85 -15.58 33.25
CA LYS A 292 22.83 -16.54 33.74
C LYS A 292 22.03 -17.28 32.66
N TRP A 293 22.50 -17.24 31.41
CA TRP A 293 22.01 -18.07 30.31
C TRP A 293 22.92 -19.28 30.12
N PRO A 294 22.37 -20.45 29.76
CA PRO A 294 23.16 -21.65 29.59
C PRO A 294 24.15 -21.47 28.43
N ARG A 295 25.40 -21.88 28.65
CA ARG A 295 26.42 -21.99 27.60
C ARG A 295 27.11 -23.35 27.65
N SER A 296 27.61 -23.78 26.51
CA SER A 296 28.46 -24.96 26.38
C SER A 296 29.86 -24.54 25.92
N TYR A 297 30.89 -25.23 26.40
CA TYR A 297 32.26 -24.98 25.94
C TYR A 297 33.07 -26.26 25.80
N SER A 298 34.06 -26.25 24.91
CA SER A 298 35.03 -27.32 24.77
C SER A 298 36.39 -26.79 24.31
N GLY A 299 37.46 -27.29 24.92
CA GLY A 299 38.84 -27.09 24.47
C GLY A 299 39.48 -28.36 23.93
N VAL A 300 38.70 -29.41 23.67
CA VAL A 300 39.19 -30.70 23.20
C VAL A 300 39.03 -30.79 21.68
N ALA A 301 40.15 -30.87 20.97
CA ALA A 301 40.19 -30.94 19.51
C ALA A 301 39.23 -32.01 18.97
N GLY A 302 38.43 -31.64 17.97
CA GLY A 302 37.45 -32.55 17.36
C GLY A 302 36.13 -32.71 18.13
N SER A 303 35.98 -32.16 19.34
CA SER A 303 34.65 -32.03 19.95
C SER A 303 33.79 -31.11 19.08
N SER A 304 32.52 -31.45 18.90
CA SER A 304 31.64 -30.72 17.99
C SER A 304 30.22 -30.59 18.53
N VAL A 305 29.52 -29.57 18.05
CA VAL A 305 28.07 -29.41 18.18
C VAL A 305 27.48 -29.23 16.79
N SER A 306 26.40 -29.92 16.49
CA SER A 306 25.74 -29.87 15.18
C SER A 306 24.23 -29.86 15.30
N THR A 307 23.56 -29.32 14.29
CA THR A 307 22.11 -29.46 14.14
C THR A 307 21.73 -29.51 12.67
N THR A 308 20.55 -30.04 12.39
CA THR A 308 19.90 -29.89 11.07
C THR A 308 19.12 -28.58 11.04
N PHE A 309 19.07 -27.93 9.89
CA PHE A 309 18.14 -26.83 9.66
C PHE A 309 17.61 -26.87 8.24
N LYS A 310 16.40 -26.36 8.03
CA LYS A 310 15.86 -26.16 6.68
C LYS A 310 15.69 -24.67 6.42
N GLY A 311 16.42 -24.11 5.45
CA GLY A 311 16.32 -22.69 5.12
C GLY A 311 17.56 -22.15 4.42
N THR A 312 17.51 -20.89 4.01
CA THR A 312 18.57 -20.24 3.21
C THR A 312 19.67 -19.60 4.05
N SER A 313 19.57 -19.65 5.37
CA SER A 313 20.56 -19.05 6.26
C SER A 313 20.59 -19.67 7.65
N ILE A 314 21.66 -19.44 8.39
CA ILE A 314 21.79 -19.83 9.81
C ILE A 314 22.89 -19.03 10.50
N ARG A 315 22.70 -18.74 11.79
CA ARG A 315 23.63 -18.08 12.70
C ARG A 315 24.15 -19.06 13.73
N ILE A 316 25.47 -19.07 13.94
CA ILE A 316 26.06 -19.60 15.17
C ILE A 316 26.17 -18.46 16.16
N TRP A 317 25.66 -18.69 17.37
CA TRP A 317 25.74 -17.75 18.47
C TRP A 317 26.65 -18.27 19.57
N GLY A 318 27.62 -17.46 19.99
CA GLY A 318 28.62 -17.79 20.99
C GLY A 318 29.11 -16.57 21.76
N ASN A 319 30.18 -16.76 22.53
CA ASN A 319 30.86 -15.66 23.20
C ASN A 319 32.40 -15.84 23.17
N THR A 320 33.13 -14.73 23.23
CA THR A 320 34.60 -14.75 23.37
C THR A 320 35.00 -14.89 24.83
N TYR A 321 36.20 -15.41 25.07
CA TYR A 321 36.82 -15.42 26.41
C TYR A 321 38.34 -15.33 26.31
N SER A 322 39.01 -14.96 27.39
CA SER A 322 40.47 -14.79 27.42
C SER A 322 41.22 -16.11 27.21
N ASN A 323 40.54 -17.24 27.40
CA ASN A 323 41.01 -18.58 27.07
C ASN A 323 40.25 -19.17 25.87
N GLY A 324 39.60 -18.32 25.09
CA GLY A 324 38.87 -18.70 23.89
C GLY A 324 39.81 -19.23 22.82
N GLY A 325 39.34 -20.20 22.05
CA GLY A 325 40.11 -20.86 21.00
C GLY A 325 39.40 -20.89 19.67
N ASP A 326 39.93 -21.69 18.77
CA ASP A 326 39.50 -21.69 17.38
C ASP A 326 38.50 -22.82 17.09
N GLY A 327 37.41 -22.48 16.42
CA GLY A 327 36.37 -23.41 15.96
C GLY A 327 36.28 -23.42 14.44
N GLU A 328 36.30 -24.60 13.84
CA GLU A 328 36.03 -24.79 12.42
C GLU A 328 34.54 -25.05 12.20
N ILE A 329 33.95 -24.35 11.24
CA ILE A 329 32.52 -24.43 10.95
C ILE A 329 32.32 -25.20 9.65
N PHE A 330 31.34 -26.10 9.62
CA PHE A 330 30.96 -26.88 8.46
C PHE A 330 29.48 -26.68 8.15
N ILE A 331 29.16 -26.58 6.86
CA ILE A 331 27.79 -26.67 6.33
C ILE A 331 27.79 -27.81 5.33
N ASP A 332 26.92 -28.79 5.54
CA ASP A 332 26.79 -30.00 4.71
C ASP A 332 28.11 -30.77 4.55
N GLY A 333 28.92 -30.77 5.61
CA GLY A 333 30.26 -31.39 5.62
C GLY A 333 31.34 -30.59 4.90
N ILE A 334 31.02 -29.43 4.33
CA ILE A 334 31.97 -28.52 3.67
C ILE A 334 32.44 -27.46 4.67
N SER A 335 33.76 -27.34 4.84
CA SER A 335 34.36 -26.34 5.73
C SER A 335 34.09 -24.92 5.23
N GLN A 336 33.58 -24.08 6.12
CA GLN A 336 33.40 -22.64 5.97
C GLN A 336 34.55 -21.84 6.60
N GLY A 337 35.62 -22.54 6.98
CA GLY A 337 36.82 -22.01 7.59
C GLY A 337 36.78 -22.00 9.11
N VAL A 338 37.93 -21.59 9.67
CA VAL A 338 38.17 -21.50 11.12
C VAL A 338 37.81 -20.09 11.60
N ARG A 339 37.22 -19.99 12.79
CA ARG A 339 36.85 -18.75 13.46
C ARG A 339 37.38 -18.75 14.90
N SER A 340 37.86 -17.59 15.36
CA SER A 340 38.42 -17.46 16.69
C SER A 340 37.40 -16.97 17.72
N PHE A 341 37.33 -17.67 18.85
CA PHE A 341 36.50 -17.31 20.00
C PHE A 341 37.35 -16.63 21.10
N LEU A 342 38.57 -16.18 20.80
CA LEU A 342 39.43 -15.46 21.74
C LEU A 342 38.97 -14.00 21.91
N GLY A 343 38.90 -13.52 23.16
CA GLY A 343 38.62 -12.11 23.47
C GLY A 343 38.62 -11.81 24.97
N TYR A 344 38.96 -10.60 25.40
CA TYR A 344 39.28 -10.33 26.82
C TYR A 344 38.06 -9.98 27.70
N ASN A 345 36.85 -9.92 27.14
CA ASN A 345 35.73 -9.16 27.71
C ASN A 345 34.39 -9.89 27.65
N ASN A 346 34.38 -11.23 27.54
CA ASN A 346 33.14 -12.02 27.49
C ASN A 346 32.20 -11.49 26.40
N GLU A 347 32.69 -11.36 25.17
CA GLU A 347 31.95 -10.67 24.12
C GLU A 347 31.04 -11.59 23.37
N GLN A 348 29.80 -11.19 23.14
CA GLN A 348 28.91 -11.91 22.24
C GLN A 348 29.54 -11.95 20.85
N ILE A 349 29.49 -13.10 20.18
CA ILE A 349 29.88 -13.24 18.78
C ILE A 349 28.86 -14.06 18.02
N SER A 350 28.59 -13.64 16.79
CA SER A 350 27.79 -14.37 15.83
C SER A 350 28.60 -14.66 14.58
N TYR A 351 28.33 -15.80 13.96
CA TYR A 351 28.78 -16.13 12.62
C TYR A 351 27.58 -16.48 11.77
N ASP A 352 27.29 -15.60 10.83
CA ASP A 352 26.13 -15.70 9.95
C ASP A 352 26.54 -16.35 8.63
N PHE A 353 25.68 -17.24 8.16
CA PHE A 353 25.82 -17.95 6.90
C PHE A 353 24.53 -17.77 6.13
N ASP A 354 24.58 -16.95 5.08
CA ASP A 354 23.45 -16.62 4.22
C ASP A 354 23.66 -17.17 2.79
N GLY A 355 22.63 -17.07 1.94
CA GLY A 355 22.72 -17.46 0.53
C GLY A 355 22.77 -18.96 0.29
N LEU A 356 22.34 -19.76 1.27
CA LEU A 356 22.20 -21.20 1.14
C LEU A 356 20.94 -21.53 0.31
N THR A 357 20.89 -22.73 -0.25
CA THR A 357 19.68 -23.23 -0.93
C THR A 357 18.55 -23.44 0.07
N ASP A 358 17.27 -23.27 -0.29
CA ASP A 358 16.16 -23.57 0.63
C ASP A 358 15.91 -25.09 0.73
N THR A 359 16.84 -25.80 1.36
CA THR A 359 16.86 -27.25 1.51
C THR A 359 17.19 -27.64 2.95
N ASP A 360 17.13 -28.93 3.26
CA ASP A 360 17.68 -29.44 4.51
C ASP A 360 19.21 -29.35 4.48
N HIS A 361 19.77 -28.78 5.55
CA HIS A 361 21.19 -28.57 5.76
C HIS A 361 21.64 -29.14 7.10
N VAL A 362 22.94 -29.38 7.24
CA VAL A 362 23.59 -29.71 8.51
C VAL A 362 24.67 -28.68 8.80
N ILE A 363 24.52 -27.93 9.90
CA ILE A 363 25.60 -27.09 10.42
C ILE A 363 26.35 -27.81 11.53
N GLN A 364 27.67 -27.66 11.57
CA GLN A 364 28.51 -28.18 12.64
C GLN A 364 29.59 -27.15 13.02
N LEU A 365 29.71 -26.88 14.32
CA LEU A 365 30.85 -26.20 14.91
C LEU A 365 31.74 -27.25 15.57
N LYS A 366 33.01 -27.32 15.14
CA LYS A 366 33.99 -28.29 15.62
C LYS A 366 35.19 -27.55 16.20
N VAL A 367 35.64 -27.92 17.40
CA VAL A 367 36.88 -27.39 17.97
C VAL A 367 38.04 -27.72 17.03
N ALA A 368 38.82 -26.70 16.64
CA ALA A 368 39.89 -26.83 15.67
C ALA A 368 40.93 -27.89 16.08
N THR A 369 41.66 -28.39 15.10
CA THR A 369 42.75 -29.37 15.31
C THR A 369 44.05 -28.79 14.75
N PRO A 370 45.07 -28.52 15.59
CA PRO A 370 45.08 -28.68 17.05
C PRO A 370 44.13 -27.69 17.76
N ALA A 371 43.69 -28.04 18.97
CA ALA A 371 42.89 -27.13 19.80
C ALA A 371 43.77 -26.02 20.39
N ASN A 372 43.24 -24.80 20.42
CA ASN A 372 43.95 -23.61 20.85
C ASN A 372 43.11 -22.77 21.83
N GLY A 373 42.58 -23.40 22.89
CA GLY A 373 41.64 -22.78 23.82
C GLY A 373 40.21 -23.31 23.68
N ASN A 374 39.25 -22.68 24.36
CA ASN A 374 37.86 -23.12 24.39
C ASN A 374 37.03 -22.48 23.28
N VAL A 375 36.26 -23.27 22.56
CA VAL A 375 35.12 -22.78 21.76
C VAL A 375 33.92 -22.67 22.69
N LEU A 376 33.25 -21.50 22.72
CA LEU A 376 32.08 -21.24 23.56
C LEU A 376 30.84 -21.05 22.69
N PHE A 377 29.88 -21.96 22.85
CA PHE A 377 28.66 -22.06 22.07
C PHE A 377 27.44 -21.77 22.95
N LEU A 378 26.54 -20.94 22.45
CA LEU A 378 25.24 -20.66 23.07
C LEU A 378 24.13 -21.36 22.29
N ALA A 379 23.97 -21.04 21.00
CA ALA A 379 22.86 -21.56 20.21
C ALA A 379 23.14 -21.53 18.70
N PHE A 380 22.31 -22.26 17.96
CA PHE A 380 22.06 -21.98 16.55
C PHE A 380 20.77 -21.18 16.44
N LEU A 381 20.77 -20.12 15.63
CA LEU A 381 19.67 -19.19 15.46
C LEU A 381 19.42 -18.91 13.97
N PRO A 382 18.23 -18.44 13.56
CA PRO A 382 18.05 -17.85 12.23
C PRO A 382 18.88 -16.56 12.08
N THR A 383 19.28 -16.19 10.85
CA THR A 383 19.91 -14.86 10.59
C THR A 383 18.89 -13.74 10.43
N ASN A 384 17.61 -14.10 10.31
CA ASN A 384 16.47 -13.20 10.32
C ASN A 384 16.12 -12.93 11.80
N PRO A 385 16.57 -11.80 12.36
CA PRO A 385 15.82 -10.57 12.18
C PRO A 385 16.53 -9.54 11.30
N GLY A 386 15.74 -8.66 10.68
CA GLY A 386 16.25 -7.52 9.92
C GLY A 386 17.03 -6.53 10.80
N THR A 387 17.46 -5.43 10.20
CA THR A 387 18.10 -4.35 10.98
C THR A 387 17.15 -3.81 12.02
N TRP A 388 17.66 -3.60 13.24
CA TRP A 388 16.89 -3.00 14.31
C TRP A 388 17.22 -1.52 14.48
N GLU A 389 16.27 -0.78 15.03
CA GLU A 389 16.34 0.65 15.30
C GLU A 389 15.92 0.95 16.74
N ILE A 390 16.44 2.03 17.32
CA ILE A 390 16.03 2.52 18.63
C ILE A 390 15.63 3.99 18.56
N THR A 391 14.61 4.36 19.33
CA THR A 391 14.28 5.75 19.62
C THR A 391 14.45 6.04 21.11
N GLY A 392 14.90 7.25 21.41
CA GLY A 392 15.20 7.68 22.78
C GLY A 392 16.50 7.10 23.32
N SER A 393 16.70 7.27 24.62
CA SER A 393 17.94 6.88 25.31
C SER A 393 17.89 5.44 25.81
N TRP A 394 18.81 4.60 25.31
CA TRP A 394 18.99 3.23 25.76
C TRP A 394 20.38 3.05 26.37
N GLY A 395 20.43 2.42 27.55
CA GLY A 395 21.67 1.97 28.17
C GLY A 395 22.08 0.59 27.65
N SER A 396 23.35 0.25 27.79
CA SER A 396 23.90 -1.09 27.55
C SER A 396 24.89 -1.46 28.65
N SER A 397 25.11 -2.74 28.90
CA SER A 397 26.09 -3.22 29.89
C SER A 397 27.47 -3.46 29.24
N GLY A 398 28.15 -2.38 28.82
CA GLY A 398 29.51 -2.43 28.26
C GLY A 398 29.81 -1.28 27.29
N GLU A 399 31.09 -1.02 27.00
CA GLU A 399 31.58 0.19 26.31
C GLU A 399 31.14 0.37 24.84
N ASN A 400 30.34 -0.53 24.24
CA ASN A 400 29.93 -0.41 22.84
C ASN A 400 28.50 -0.96 22.56
N PRO A 401 27.53 -0.11 22.16
CA PRO A 401 26.17 -0.52 21.82
C PRO A 401 26.04 -1.28 20.48
N TYR A 402 27.12 -1.35 19.68
CA TYR A 402 27.12 -2.00 18.36
C TYR A 402 27.58 -3.47 18.37
N THR A 403 28.04 -4.01 19.51
CA THR A 403 28.58 -5.40 19.55
C THR A 403 27.94 -6.34 20.58
N LYS A 404 27.00 -5.91 21.44
CA LYS A 404 26.31 -6.80 22.39
C LYS A 404 24.88 -6.34 22.68
N ILE A 405 23.92 -7.22 22.43
CA ILE A 405 22.48 -6.91 22.46
C ILE A 405 21.94 -7.22 23.86
N PHE A 406 22.39 -6.48 24.89
CA PHE A 406 21.55 -6.27 26.07
C PHE A 406 21.43 -4.76 26.19
N ILE A 407 20.33 -4.25 25.67
CA ILE A 407 19.99 -2.84 25.80
C ILE A 407 18.81 -2.72 26.73
N TRP A 408 18.78 -1.64 27.49
CA TRP A 408 17.71 -1.38 28.43
C TRP A 408 17.35 0.09 28.44
N THR A 409 16.12 0.39 28.84
CA THR A 409 15.64 1.76 29.00
C THR A 409 14.61 1.80 30.10
N ASN A 410 14.54 2.91 30.81
CA ASN A 410 13.44 3.25 31.72
C ASN A 410 12.70 4.52 31.26
N GLY A 411 13.07 5.08 30.10
CA GLY A 411 12.43 6.23 29.50
C GLY A 411 11.10 5.84 28.87
N ALA A 412 10.00 6.31 29.44
CA ALA A 412 8.66 6.11 28.90
C ALA A 412 8.58 6.62 27.44
N GLY A 413 8.07 5.80 26.54
CA GLY A 413 7.95 6.11 25.11
C GLY A 413 9.16 5.70 24.27
N ASN A 414 10.32 5.38 24.85
CA ASN A 414 11.46 4.88 24.09
C ASN A 414 11.11 3.55 23.42
N THR A 415 11.51 3.38 22.15
CA THR A 415 11.21 2.17 21.37
C THR A 415 12.46 1.47 20.88
N TRP A 416 12.34 0.16 20.70
CA TRP A 416 13.20 -0.68 19.87
C TRP A 416 12.32 -1.34 18.82
N SER A 417 12.73 -1.33 17.56
CA SER A 417 11.97 -1.95 16.47
C SER A 417 12.86 -2.76 15.56
N SER A 418 12.31 -3.80 14.95
CA SER A 418 12.99 -4.63 13.96
C SER A 418 11.97 -5.24 13.01
N THR A 419 12.42 -5.65 11.83
CA THR A 419 11.65 -6.51 10.94
C THR A 419 12.02 -7.98 11.15
N PHE A 420 11.11 -8.87 10.80
CA PHE A 420 11.36 -10.30 10.72
C PHE A 420 10.50 -10.95 9.64
N THR A 421 10.76 -12.20 9.30
CA THR A 421 9.89 -13.03 8.46
C THR A 421 9.56 -14.30 9.21
N GLY A 422 8.34 -14.83 9.05
CA GLY A 422 7.91 -16.08 9.69
C GLY A 422 6.42 -16.05 10.03
N THR A 423 5.94 -17.08 10.70
CA THR A 423 4.57 -17.16 11.24
C THR A 423 4.54 -16.95 12.76
N GLU A 424 5.70 -16.80 13.37
CA GLU A 424 5.89 -16.67 14.81
C GLU A 424 7.13 -15.80 15.13
N VAL A 425 7.13 -15.16 16.30
CA VAL A 425 8.31 -14.46 16.82
C VAL A 425 8.39 -14.57 18.34
N THR A 426 9.57 -14.88 18.85
CA THR A 426 9.89 -14.82 20.28
C THR A 426 10.72 -13.57 20.56
N PHE A 427 10.18 -12.67 21.38
CA PHE A 427 10.93 -11.59 22.00
C PHE A 427 11.68 -12.13 23.22
N VAL A 428 12.98 -11.86 23.28
CA VAL A 428 13.84 -12.26 24.39
C VAL A 428 14.36 -11.04 25.15
N ALA A 429 14.22 -11.08 26.47
CA ALA A 429 14.67 -10.05 27.40
C ALA A 429 15.37 -10.68 28.62
N SER A 430 15.82 -9.83 29.54
CA SER A 430 16.24 -10.28 30.88
C SER A 430 15.37 -9.65 31.96
N SER A 431 14.95 -10.47 32.92
CA SER A 431 14.17 -10.05 34.08
C SER A 431 15.06 -9.58 35.22
N TRP A 432 14.73 -8.43 35.80
CA TRP A 432 15.44 -7.79 36.91
C TRP A 432 14.46 -7.26 37.97
N PRO A 433 14.91 -7.00 39.21
CA PRO A 433 14.04 -6.46 40.26
C PRO A 433 13.42 -5.09 39.95
N ASP A 434 13.96 -4.35 38.99
CA ASP A 434 13.49 -3.05 38.51
C ASP A 434 12.80 -3.13 37.14
N SER A 435 12.49 -4.33 36.66
CA SER A 435 11.82 -4.53 35.38
C SER A 435 10.40 -3.95 35.36
N GLY A 436 10.05 -3.29 34.25
CA GLY A 436 8.74 -2.71 33.98
C GLY A 436 7.95 -3.45 32.91
N ILE A 437 6.94 -2.77 32.40
CA ILE A 437 6.04 -3.27 31.35
C ILE A 437 6.54 -2.80 29.98
N ALA A 438 6.64 -3.72 29.02
CA ALA A 438 6.87 -3.44 27.61
C ALA A 438 5.53 -3.47 26.85
N GLY A 439 5.26 -2.46 26.02
CA GLY A 439 4.19 -2.51 25.03
C GLY A 439 4.74 -3.07 23.73
N ILE A 440 4.25 -4.23 23.29
CA ILE A 440 4.72 -4.91 22.07
C ILE A 440 3.65 -4.84 20.99
N SER A 441 3.95 -4.22 19.85
CA SER A 441 3.09 -4.16 18.66
C SER A 441 3.71 -4.97 17.53
N ILE A 442 2.86 -5.67 16.78
CA ILE A 442 3.22 -6.36 15.54
C ILE A 442 2.45 -5.69 14.40
N ASP A 443 3.15 -5.31 13.33
CA ASP A 443 2.58 -4.71 12.11
C ASP A 443 1.70 -3.49 12.35
N GLY A 444 2.08 -2.65 13.32
CA GLY A 444 1.31 -1.46 13.71
C GLY A 444 -0.01 -1.75 14.42
N GLY A 445 -0.29 -3.02 14.75
CA GLY A 445 -1.46 -3.45 15.49
C GLY A 445 -1.45 -3.00 16.95
N ALA A 446 -2.54 -3.32 17.66
CA ALA A 446 -2.69 -2.98 19.08
C ALA A 446 -1.56 -3.59 19.92
N GLU A 447 -1.06 -2.82 20.90
CA GLU A 447 0.00 -3.27 21.78
C GLU A 447 -0.49 -4.33 22.78
N GLU A 448 0.33 -5.37 22.94
CA GLU A 448 0.27 -6.28 24.06
C GLU A 448 1.18 -5.79 25.20
N MET A 449 0.62 -5.64 26.40
CA MET A 449 1.35 -5.16 27.57
C MET A 449 1.99 -6.35 28.31
N VAL A 450 3.31 -6.44 28.24
CA VAL A 450 4.09 -7.56 28.75
C VAL A 450 4.92 -7.12 29.97
N ASP A 451 4.64 -7.70 31.14
CA ASP A 451 5.41 -7.45 32.35
C ASP A 451 6.70 -8.28 32.34
N LEU A 452 7.85 -7.61 32.33
CA LEU A 452 9.16 -8.27 32.34
C LEU A 452 9.64 -8.65 33.75
N TYR A 453 8.93 -8.23 34.80
CA TYR A 453 9.26 -8.57 36.18
C TYR A 453 8.81 -9.99 36.54
N GLN A 454 9.75 -10.83 36.93
CA GLN A 454 9.48 -12.20 37.40
C GLN A 454 9.85 -12.35 38.89
N PRO A 455 8.88 -12.27 39.82
CA PRO A 455 9.15 -12.30 41.24
C PRO A 455 9.80 -13.61 41.68
N GLY A 456 10.83 -13.51 42.53
CA GLY A 456 11.57 -14.66 43.07
C GLY A 456 12.56 -15.31 42.09
N THR A 457 12.72 -14.77 40.89
CA THR A 457 13.75 -15.23 39.95
C THR A 457 15.10 -14.55 40.22
N PRO A 458 16.23 -15.23 39.98
CA PRO A 458 17.54 -14.60 40.07
C PRO A 458 17.68 -13.41 39.10
N ASN A 459 18.25 -12.29 39.57
CA ASN A 459 18.47 -11.09 38.73
C ASN A 459 19.17 -11.41 37.40
N GLY A 460 18.62 -10.97 36.27
CA GLY A 460 19.14 -11.26 34.93
C GLY A 460 18.69 -12.61 34.36
N SER A 461 17.62 -13.21 34.88
CA SER A 461 17.04 -14.43 34.30
C SER A 461 16.46 -14.17 32.92
N LYS A 462 16.55 -15.15 32.01
CA LYS A 462 15.97 -15.06 30.66
C LYS A 462 14.44 -14.91 30.75
N PHE A 463 13.90 -13.94 30.03
CA PHE A 463 12.47 -13.74 29.82
C PHE A 463 12.15 -13.94 28.34
N GLU A 464 11.04 -14.63 28.04
CA GLU A 464 10.59 -14.88 26.68
C GLU A 464 9.10 -14.58 26.57
N TRP A 465 8.73 -13.87 25.51
CA TRP A 465 7.35 -13.68 25.09
C TRP A 465 7.24 -14.10 23.62
N THR A 466 6.22 -14.87 23.26
CA THR A 466 6.06 -15.39 21.91
C THR A 466 4.72 -14.99 21.32
N LYS A 467 4.74 -14.49 20.09
CA LYS A 467 3.58 -14.32 19.23
C LYS A 467 3.53 -15.44 18.19
N THR A 468 2.40 -16.12 18.09
CA THR A 468 2.15 -17.19 17.11
C THR A 468 0.96 -16.85 16.21
N GLY A 469 0.81 -17.58 15.11
CA GLY A 469 -0.37 -17.47 14.25
C GLY A 469 -0.38 -16.22 13.38
N LEU A 470 0.79 -15.65 13.11
CA LEU A 470 0.95 -14.60 12.12
C LEU A 470 0.79 -15.22 10.72
N SER A 471 0.33 -14.42 9.76
CA SER A 471 0.34 -14.82 8.35
C SER A 471 1.78 -15.04 7.90
N ALA A 472 2.07 -16.07 7.10
CA ALA A 472 3.42 -16.22 6.58
C ALA A 472 3.83 -14.99 5.75
N GLY A 473 4.90 -14.30 6.15
CA GLY A 473 5.32 -13.08 5.47
C GLY A 473 6.35 -12.29 6.26
N SER A 474 6.66 -11.09 5.76
CA SER A 474 7.46 -10.11 6.47
C SER A 474 6.59 -9.37 7.48
N HIS A 475 7.16 -9.14 8.66
CA HIS A 475 6.52 -8.49 9.79
C HIS A 475 7.44 -7.42 10.39
N SER A 476 6.83 -6.49 11.11
CA SER A 476 7.51 -5.53 11.97
C SER A 476 7.11 -5.77 13.42
N ILE A 477 8.09 -5.68 14.33
CA ILE A 477 7.87 -5.67 15.77
C ILE A 477 8.36 -4.35 16.35
N VAL A 478 7.55 -3.73 17.20
CA VAL A 478 7.91 -2.54 17.98
C VAL A 478 7.74 -2.85 19.45
N ILE A 479 8.79 -2.59 20.22
CA ILE A 479 8.86 -2.79 21.67
C ILE A 479 9.03 -1.42 22.31
N ARG A 480 8.02 -0.97 23.06
CA ARG A 480 7.99 0.34 23.71
C ARG A 480 8.08 0.21 25.23
N CYS A 481 8.92 1.03 25.83
CA CYS A 481 8.94 1.20 27.29
C CYS A 481 7.69 1.98 27.71
N THR A 482 6.78 1.37 28.48
CA THR A 482 5.57 2.07 28.93
C THR A 482 5.87 3.11 30.02
N GLY A 483 7.01 2.95 30.71
CA GLY A 483 7.33 3.72 31.91
C GLY A 483 6.57 3.29 33.15
N THR A 484 5.79 2.20 33.08
CA THR A 484 5.01 1.64 34.18
C THR A 484 5.55 0.29 34.64
N ASN A 485 5.12 -0.16 35.81
CA ASN A 485 5.37 -1.50 36.33
C ASN A 485 4.08 -2.10 36.90
N SER A 486 4.11 -3.38 37.26
CA SER A 486 2.95 -4.08 37.80
C SER A 486 2.56 -3.70 39.24
N GLY A 487 3.37 -2.90 39.95
CA GLY A 487 3.12 -2.51 41.33
C GLY A 487 3.23 -3.65 42.36
N THR A 488 3.52 -4.88 41.95
CA THR A 488 3.53 -6.11 42.76
C THR A 488 4.94 -6.55 43.17
N GLY A 489 5.84 -5.58 43.42
CA GLY A 489 7.19 -5.82 43.94
C GLY A 489 8.33 -5.46 43.00
N SER A 490 8.04 -5.03 41.77
CA SER A 490 9.04 -4.35 40.94
C SER A 490 9.41 -3.00 41.56
N THR A 491 10.70 -2.67 41.53
CA THR A 491 11.29 -1.45 42.09
C THR A 491 11.51 -0.35 41.06
N GLY A 492 11.22 -0.63 39.78
CA GLY A 492 11.47 0.30 38.67
C GLY A 492 10.56 0.01 37.49
N ASN A 493 10.86 0.60 36.34
CA ASN A 493 10.07 0.52 35.12
C ASN A 493 10.95 0.21 33.90
N ALA A 494 12.11 -0.40 34.11
CA ALA A 494 13.07 -0.66 33.04
C ALA A 494 12.62 -1.82 32.16
N ILE A 495 12.67 -1.66 30.85
CA ILE A 495 12.59 -2.80 29.92
C ILE A 495 13.96 -3.11 29.36
N SER A 496 14.18 -4.36 28.97
CA SER A 496 15.38 -4.77 28.24
C SER A 496 15.02 -5.51 26.97
N VAL A 497 15.90 -5.41 25.97
CA VAL A 497 15.82 -6.17 24.73
C VAL A 497 17.13 -6.92 24.56
N VAL A 498 17.03 -8.23 24.35
CA VAL A 498 18.16 -9.09 24.01
C VAL A 498 18.18 -9.48 22.55
N GLU A 499 17.10 -10.04 22.03
CA GLU A 499 16.96 -10.33 20.61
C GLU A 499 15.49 -10.61 20.31
N ILE A 500 15.17 -10.74 19.03
CA ILE A 500 13.97 -11.44 18.60
C ILE A 500 14.41 -12.69 17.83
N ILE A 501 13.68 -13.79 18.03
CA ILE A 501 13.93 -15.06 17.37
C ILE A 501 12.66 -15.39 16.58
N PRO A 502 12.63 -15.14 15.27
CA PRO A 502 11.54 -15.57 14.42
C PRO A 502 11.48 -17.11 14.35
N SER A 503 10.29 -17.65 14.15
CA SER A 503 10.06 -19.09 13.91
C SER A 503 8.84 -19.31 12.99
N ASN A 504 8.54 -20.59 12.70
CA ASN A 504 7.41 -21.01 11.88
C ASN A 504 6.44 -21.92 12.62
#